data_AF-A0A7C1GEV5-F1
#
_entry.id   AF-A0A7C1GEV5-F1
#
_cell.length_a   1.000
_cell.length_b   1.000
_cell.length_c   1.000
_cell.angle_alpha   90.00
_cell.angle_beta   90.00
_cell.angle_gamma   90.00
#
_symmetry.space_group_name_H-M   'P 1'
#
loop_
_entity.id
_entity.type
_entity.pdbx_description
1 polymer ?
#
loop_
_entity_poly.entity_id
_entity_poly.type
_entity_poly.pdbx_seq_one_letter_code
_entity_poly.pdbx_strand_id
1 'polypeptide(L)'
;MGIGMNRHYVSVWFGQRPDKVKAPLICDTATVIAVLDTAKITKKTEYYYLIIASFLNEKDAREAIKRYKKNGFKNAGTIIKSSNRVRVYLDRFPTLKEAMYAKQNLPYSFHDAWIYKE
;
A
#
# COMPACT_ATOMS: atom_id res chain seq x y z
N MET A 1 14.81 19.74 22.58
CA MET A 1 14.88 18.44 23.27
C MET A 1 16.08 18.51 24.20
N GLY A 2 15.96 17.99 25.41
CA GLY A 2 17.07 17.93 26.35
C GLY A 2 17.02 16.64 27.17
N ILE A 3 18.17 16.31 27.73
CA ILE A 3 18.35 15.14 28.58
C ILE A 3 19.04 15.62 29.86
N GLY A 4 18.49 15.24 31.00
CA GLY A 4 19.06 15.45 32.33
C GLY A 4 19.32 14.10 32.97
N MET A 5 20.53 13.91 33.48
CA MET A 5 20.95 12.66 34.11
C MET A 5 21.24 12.91 35.60
N ASN A 6 20.73 12.02 36.44
CA ASN A 6 21.04 11.94 37.86
C ASN A 6 21.43 10.49 38.20
N ARG A 7 22.02 10.25 39.38
CA ARG A 7 22.63 8.98 39.79
C ARG A 7 21.73 7.76 39.63
N HIS A 8 20.40 7.94 39.67
CA HIS A 8 19.43 6.83 39.59
C HIS A 8 18.30 7.06 38.56
N TYR A 9 18.33 8.15 37.79
CA TYR A 9 17.31 8.36 36.75
C TYR A 9 17.80 9.27 35.63
N VAL A 10 17.12 9.15 34.49
CA VAL A 10 17.31 10.01 33.33
C VAL A 10 15.97 10.64 32.97
N SER A 11 15.95 11.97 32.87
CA SER A 11 14.80 12.73 32.39
C SER A 11 15.04 13.16 30.96
N VAL A 12 14.10 12.86 30.07
CA VAL A 12 14.14 13.29 28.67
C VAL A 12 12.93 14.19 28.43
N TRP A 13 13.15 15.39 27.90
CA TRP A 13 12.08 16.30 27.52
C TRP A 13 12.15 16.66 26.04
N PHE A 14 11.01 16.53 25.38
CA PHE A 14 10.81 16.98 24.01
C PHE A 14 10.19 18.38 24.05
N GLY A 15 10.81 19.32 23.34
CA GLY A 15 10.17 20.61 23.10
C GLY A 15 9.22 20.45 21.93
N GLN A 16 7.97 20.87 22.08
CA GLN A 16 7.02 20.90 20.97
C GLN A 16 7.34 22.09 20.07
N ARG A 17 7.55 21.83 18.77
CA ARG A 17 7.56 22.87 17.74
C ARG A 17 6.16 23.00 17.17
N PRO A 18 5.73 24.21 16.74
CA PRO A 18 4.50 24.34 15.97
C PRO A 18 4.62 23.47 14.72
N ASP A 19 3.64 22.58 14.53
CA ASP A 19 3.53 21.76 13.32
C ASP A 19 3.29 22.69 12.12
N LYS A 20 3.96 22.39 10.98
CA LYS A 20 3.72 23.11 9.73
C LYS A 20 2.33 22.77 9.17
N VAL A 21 1.80 21.61 9.51
CA VAL A 21 0.47 21.17 9.13
C VAL A 21 -0.53 21.70 10.16
N LYS A 22 -1.51 22.50 9.71
CA LYS A 22 -2.60 22.96 10.57
C LYS A 22 -3.38 21.76 11.13
N ALA A 23 -4.02 21.95 12.28
CA ALA A 23 -4.87 20.94 12.88
C ALA A 23 -5.88 20.39 11.84
N PRO A 24 -6.20 19.08 11.89
CA PRO A 24 -7.15 18.48 10.96
C PRO A 24 -8.52 19.16 11.09
N LEU A 25 -9.19 19.34 9.95
CA LEU A 25 -10.58 19.79 9.92
C LEU A 25 -11.46 18.72 10.58
N ILE A 26 -12.13 19.07 11.66
CA ILE A 26 -13.17 18.25 12.26
C ILE A 26 -14.38 18.37 11.34
N CYS A 27 -14.87 17.25 10.81
CA CYS A 27 -16.10 17.25 10.00
C CYS A 27 -17.30 17.46 10.92
N ASP A 28 -17.76 18.70 11.04
CA ASP A 28 -19.07 18.99 11.63
C ASP A 28 -20.17 18.53 10.67
N THR A 29 -20.95 17.53 11.08
CA THR A 29 -22.09 16.99 10.33
C THR A 29 -23.30 17.91 10.41
N ALA A 30 -23.13 19.18 10.05
CA ALA A 30 -24.24 20.11 9.91
C ALA A 30 -24.20 20.73 8.50
N THR A 31 -25.19 20.34 7.71
CA THR A 31 -25.60 20.95 6.43
C THR A 31 -24.69 20.73 5.22
N VAL A 32 -24.80 19.56 4.61
CA VAL A 32 -24.43 19.34 3.21
C VAL A 32 -25.53 19.94 2.33
N ILE A 33 -25.57 21.26 2.18
CA ILE A 33 -26.19 21.91 1.03
C ILE A 33 -25.05 22.47 0.19
N ALA A 34 -24.54 21.64 -0.72
CA ALA A 34 -23.64 22.11 -1.75
C ALA A 34 -23.87 21.25 -3.00
N VAL A 35 -24.58 21.87 -3.93
CA VAL A 35 -24.40 21.80 -5.38
C VAL A 35 -24.16 20.39 -5.92
N LEU A 36 -25.19 19.88 -6.61
CA LEU A 36 -25.10 18.80 -7.58
C LEU A 36 -24.08 19.16 -8.68
N ASP A 37 -22.81 19.06 -8.34
CA ASP A 37 -21.75 18.91 -9.31
C ASP A 37 -21.81 17.44 -9.69
N THR A 38 -22.27 17.17 -10.91
CA THR A 38 -22.20 15.85 -11.55
C THR A 38 -20.75 15.50 -11.89
N ALA A 39 -19.84 15.68 -10.94
CA ALA A 39 -18.62 14.92 -10.89
C ALA A 39 -19.06 13.47 -10.73
N LYS A 40 -18.96 12.69 -11.81
CA LYS A 40 -18.85 11.23 -11.70
C LYS A 40 -17.81 10.97 -10.62
N ILE A 41 -18.26 10.66 -9.42
CA ILE A 41 -17.44 9.98 -8.42
C ILE A 41 -17.25 8.60 -9.03
N THR A 42 -16.30 8.50 -9.96
CA THR A 42 -15.61 7.24 -10.24
C THR A 42 -15.00 6.90 -8.89
N LYS A 43 -15.75 6.16 -8.07
CA LYS A 43 -15.20 5.47 -6.91
C LYS A 43 -14.04 4.68 -7.49
N LYS A 44 -12.82 5.21 -7.33
CA LYS A 44 -11.61 4.52 -7.72
C LYS A 44 -11.67 3.24 -6.92
N THR A 45 -11.98 2.12 -7.57
CA THR A 45 -11.99 0.82 -6.92
C THR A 45 -10.57 0.59 -6.44
N GLU A 46 -10.36 0.78 -5.14
CA GLU A 46 -9.08 0.55 -4.50
C GLU A 46 -8.86 -0.96 -4.53
N TYR A 47 -7.83 -1.39 -5.25
CA TYR A 47 -7.41 -2.78 -5.27
C TYR A 47 -6.10 -2.94 -4.50
N TYR A 48 -5.99 -4.08 -3.83
CA TYR A 48 -4.80 -4.54 -3.13
C TYR A 48 -4.14 -5.64 -3.96
N TYR A 49 -2.94 -5.38 -4.43
CA TYR A 49 -2.17 -6.31 -5.25
C TYR A 49 -1.14 -7.04 -4.39
N LEU A 50 -1.04 -8.35 -4.58
CA LEU A 50 0.00 -9.15 -3.96
C LEU A 50 1.20 -9.24 -4.91
N ILE A 51 2.22 -8.42 -4.68
CA ILE A 51 3.38 -8.29 -5.57
C ILE A 51 4.49 -9.25 -5.14
N ILE A 52 5.08 -9.97 -6.10
CA ILE A 52 6.18 -10.90 -5.86
C ILE A 52 7.52 -10.40 -6.41
N ALA A 53 7.51 -9.67 -7.52
CA ALA A 53 8.73 -9.26 -8.19
C ALA A 53 8.56 -7.95 -8.95
N SER A 54 9.67 -7.26 -9.19
CA SER A 54 9.73 -6.06 -10.02
C SER A 54 10.88 -6.17 -11.02
N PHE A 55 10.57 -5.99 -12.29
CA PHE A 55 11.52 -6.08 -13.39
C PHE A 55 11.72 -4.71 -14.05
N LEU A 56 12.87 -4.52 -14.68
CA LEU A 56 13.12 -3.37 -15.56
C LEU A 56 12.56 -3.62 -16.97
N ASN A 57 12.66 -4.85 -17.46
CA ASN A 57 12.23 -5.23 -18.80
C ASN A 57 10.87 -5.92 -18.79
N GLU A 58 10.04 -5.59 -19.78
CA GLU A 58 8.73 -6.23 -19.96
C GLU A 58 8.84 -7.71 -20.35
N LYS A 59 9.89 -8.09 -21.10
CA LYS A 59 10.13 -9.49 -21.50
C LYS A 59 10.33 -10.39 -20.28
N ASP A 60 11.17 -9.97 -19.35
CA ASP A 60 11.46 -10.72 -18.11
C ASP A 60 10.20 -10.84 -17.24
N ALA A 61 9.42 -9.76 -17.13
CA ALA A 61 8.14 -9.77 -16.43
C ALA A 61 7.15 -10.76 -17.05
N ARG A 62 7.10 -10.84 -18.39
CA ARG A 62 6.21 -11.76 -19.11
C ARG A 62 6.61 -13.22 -18.93
N GLU A 63 7.92 -13.52 -18.91
CA GLU A 63 8.40 -14.86 -18.60
C GLU A 63 8.08 -15.26 -17.16
N ALA A 64 8.24 -14.35 -16.20
CA ALA A 64 7.89 -14.58 -14.81
C ALA A 64 6.39 -14.90 -14.65
N ILE A 65 5.50 -14.14 -15.30
CA ILE A 65 4.05 -14.42 -15.32
C ILE A 65 3.77 -15.83 -15.82
N LYS A 66 4.41 -16.27 -16.91
CA LYS A 66 4.22 -17.63 -17.45
C LYS A 66 4.58 -18.70 -16.41
N ARG A 67 5.69 -18.51 -15.68
CA ARG A 67 6.11 -19.40 -14.59
C ARG A 67 5.09 -19.41 -13.45
N TYR A 68 4.62 -18.25 -13.00
CA TYR A 68 3.64 -18.15 -11.92
C TYR A 68 2.28 -18.76 -12.32
N LYS A 69 1.82 -18.55 -13.55
CA LYS A 69 0.61 -19.20 -14.08
C LYS A 69 0.74 -20.71 -14.13
N LYS A 70 1.91 -21.24 -14.52
CA LYS A 70 2.20 -22.68 -14.49
C LYS A 70 2.18 -23.25 -13.06
N ASN A 71 2.58 -22.44 -12.08
CA ASN A 71 2.58 -22.80 -10.65
C ASN A 71 1.21 -22.61 -9.97
N GLY A 72 0.13 -22.36 -10.72
CA GLY A 72 -1.24 -22.29 -10.20
C GLY A 72 -1.79 -20.88 -9.98
N PHE A 73 -0.98 -19.83 -10.14
CA PHE A 73 -1.45 -18.44 -9.99
C PHE A 73 -2.07 -17.92 -11.28
N LYS A 74 -3.31 -18.32 -11.56
CA LYS A 74 -4.04 -17.97 -12.80
C LYS A 74 -4.28 -16.47 -12.96
N ASN A 75 -4.47 -15.77 -11.84
CA ASN A 75 -4.71 -14.33 -11.77
C ASN A 75 -3.43 -13.49 -11.87
N ALA A 76 -2.27 -14.12 -12.03
CA ALA A 76 -1.01 -13.39 -12.10
C ALA A 76 -0.95 -12.45 -13.32
N GLY A 77 -0.47 -11.24 -13.08
CA GLY A 77 -0.39 -10.20 -14.09
C GLY A 77 0.68 -9.16 -13.77
N THR A 78 0.68 -8.07 -14.53
CA THR A 78 1.63 -6.96 -14.36
C THR A 78 0.92 -5.65 -14.12
N ILE A 79 1.53 -4.82 -13.29
CA ILE A 79 1.20 -3.39 -13.16
C ILE A 79 2.43 -2.56 -13.55
N ILE A 80 2.21 -1.53 -14.36
CA ILE A 80 3.24 -0.59 -14.80
C ILE A 80 3.14 0.65 -13.90
N LYS A 81 4.26 1.07 -13.32
CA LYS A 81 4.34 2.29 -12.50
C LYS A 81 5.30 3.32 -13.09
N SER A 82 5.11 4.59 -12.72
CA SER A 82 5.87 5.79 -13.14
C SER A 82 7.39 5.73 -13.04
N SER A 83 7.98 4.69 -12.45
CA SER A 83 9.43 4.55 -12.28
C SER A 83 10.08 3.60 -13.29
N ASN A 84 9.47 3.41 -14.47
CA ASN A 84 9.97 2.53 -15.54
C ASN A 84 10.28 1.09 -15.09
N ARG A 85 9.51 0.58 -14.11
CA ARG A 85 9.62 -0.79 -13.62
C ARG A 85 8.26 -1.47 -13.72
N VAL A 86 8.29 -2.71 -14.21
CA VAL A 86 7.12 -3.57 -14.35
C VAL A 86 7.05 -4.46 -13.11
N ARG A 87 6.00 -4.28 -12.29
CA ARG A 87 5.78 -5.15 -11.13
C ARG A 87 4.85 -6.30 -11.50
N VAL A 88 5.17 -7.49 -11.05
CA VAL A 88 4.37 -8.70 -11.25
C VAL A 88 3.62 -9.01 -9.97
N TYR A 89 2.29 -9.13 -10.08
CA TYR A 89 1.43 -9.55 -8.99
C TYR A 89 0.94 -10.98 -9.21
N LEU A 90 0.69 -11.70 -8.11
CA LEU A 90 0.15 -13.05 -8.11
C LEU A 90 -1.38 -13.02 -8.16
N ASP A 91 -1.99 -12.12 -7.40
CA ASP A 91 -3.44 -11.89 -7.38
C ASP A 91 -3.77 -10.45 -6.94
N ARG A 92 -5.04 -10.05 -7.12
CA ARG A 92 -5.58 -8.75 -6.70
C ARG A 92 -6.85 -8.94 -5.87
N PHE A 93 -7.00 -8.14 -4.83
CA PHE A 93 -8.10 -8.25 -3.89
C PHE A 93 -8.81 -6.90 -3.71
N PRO A 94 -10.14 -6.89 -3.51
CA PRO A 94 -10.89 -5.68 -3.18
C PRO A 94 -10.65 -5.19 -1.74
N THR A 95 -10.26 -6.08 -0.81
CA THR A 95 -10.08 -5.73 0.60
C THR A 95 -8.68 -6.07 1.12
N LEU A 96 -8.18 -5.25 2.05
CA LEU A 96 -6.90 -5.49 2.72
C LEU A 96 -6.89 -6.82 3.48
N LYS A 97 -8.03 -7.17 4.10
CA LYS A 97 -8.18 -8.41 4.87
C LYS A 97 -7.97 -9.64 3.98
N GLU A 98 -8.55 -9.66 2.79
CA GLU A 98 -8.35 -10.74 1.81
C GLU A 98 -6.90 -10.81 1.34
N ALA A 99 -6.28 -9.66 1.04
CA ALA A 99 -4.87 -9.61 0.64
C ALA A 99 -3.93 -10.13 1.73
N MET A 100 -4.20 -9.80 3.01
CA MET A 100 -3.44 -10.32 4.15
C MET A 100 -3.62 -11.82 4.33
N TYR A 101 -4.85 -12.32 4.23
CA TYR A 101 -5.13 -13.75 4.33
C TYR A 101 -4.45 -14.53 3.20
N ALA A 102 -4.50 -14.02 1.97
CA ALA A 102 -3.79 -14.60 0.84
C ALA A 102 -2.27 -14.62 1.07
N LYS A 103 -1.70 -13.53 1.60
CA LYS A 103 -0.27 -13.47 1.93
C LYS A 103 0.15 -14.51 2.98
N GLN A 104 -0.68 -14.74 4.00
CA GLN A 104 -0.39 -15.73 5.05
C GLN A 104 -0.44 -17.17 4.52
N ASN A 105 -1.30 -17.45 3.55
CA ASN A 105 -1.46 -18.77 2.96
C ASN A 105 -0.51 -19.05 1.77
N LEU A 106 0.40 -18.12 1.46
CA LEU A 106 1.39 -18.35 0.41
C LEU A 106 2.37 -19.45 0.80
N PRO A 107 2.81 -20.28 -0.16
CA PRO A 107 3.93 -21.19 0.06
C PRO A 107 5.18 -20.41 0.48
N TYR A 108 6.06 -21.05 1.25
CA TYR A 108 7.29 -20.43 1.74
C TYR A 108 8.13 -19.76 0.64
N SER A 109 8.16 -20.34 -0.56
CA SER A 109 8.86 -19.79 -1.74
C SER A 109 8.39 -18.39 -2.17
N PHE A 110 7.27 -17.90 -1.65
CA PHE A 110 6.67 -16.60 -1.97
C PHE A 110 6.55 -15.68 -0.75
N HIS A 111 7.29 -15.95 0.35
CA HIS A 111 7.21 -15.15 1.58
C HIS A 111 7.60 -13.68 1.38
N ASP A 112 8.45 -13.40 0.39
CA ASP A 112 8.91 -12.05 0.03
C ASP A 112 7.82 -11.20 -0.65
N ALA A 113 6.64 -11.77 -0.90
CA ALA A 113 5.54 -11.02 -1.46
C ALA A 113 5.08 -9.90 -0.53
N TRP A 114 4.77 -8.74 -1.10
CA TRP A 114 4.24 -7.59 -0.36
C TRP A 114 2.93 -7.10 -0.95
N ILE A 115 2.10 -6.50 -0.10
CA ILE A 115 0.81 -5.95 -0.48
C ILE A 115 1.03 -4.52 -0.97
N TYR A 116 0.44 -4.19 -2.11
CA TYR A 116 0.50 -2.87 -2.71
C TYR A 116 -0.92 -2.34 -2.94
N LYS A 117 -1.21 -1.14 -2.41
CA LYS A 117 -2.48 -0.42 -2.59
C LYS A 117 -2.36 0.58 -3.73
N GLU A 118 -3.32 0.58 -4.65
CA GLU A 118 -3.41 1.52 -5.78
C GLU A 118 -4.31 2.73 -5.53
#